data_AF-A0A5D3DQR5-F1
#
_entry.id   AF-A0A5D3DQR5-F1
#
_cell.length_a   1.000
_cell.length_b   1.000
_cell.length_c   1.000
_cell.angle_alpha   90.00
_cell.angle_beta   90.00
_cell.angle_gamma   90.00
#
_symmetry.space_group_name_H-M   'P 1'
#
loop_
_entity.id
_entity.type
_entity.pdbx_description
1 polymer ?
#
loop_
_entity_poly.entity_id
_entity_poly.type
_entity_poly.pdbx_seq_one_letter_code
_entity_poly.pdbx_strand_id
1 'polypeptide(L)'
;MLEEWRSLVKSGQSEIEVERQITATAGEIIAKASFGISNCGGGGEALNNLRALQLTLFKNSSYVGVPFSSLFLYPARTLAAKRLGAQIDRLFLSIISNRKMSGSGSGYSDLLSRLIGSEYTGGEALSPREVVDECKTFFFGGHETTALAISWTLLLLATSPDWQRILREEIKEVVGDKDIDFSMLSSLKKVPFSSFSNLNQPWTNACILHYLLHILLFSFLFEPFSKIYHF
;
A
#
# COMPACT_ATOMS: atom_id res chain seq x y z
N MET A 1 -12.10 9.26 -6.14
CA MET A 1 -11.54 10.24 -5.18
C MET A 1 -11.52 11.67 -5.71
N LEU A 2 -10.63 12.11 -6.62
CA LEU A 2 -10.51 13.55 -6.95
C LEU A 2 -11.80 14.17 -7.54
N GLU A 3 -12.50 13.47 -8.43
CA GLU A 3 -13.78 13.96 -8.97
C GLU A 3 -14.88 14.02 -7.90
N GLU A 4 -14.83 13.11 -6.92
CA GLU A 4 -15.72 13.12 -5.75
C GLU A 4 -15.40 14.30 -4.82
N TRP A 5 -14.12 14.60 -4.57
CA TRP A 5 -13.74 15.80 -3.83
C TRP A 5 -14.23 17.06 -4.56
N ARG A 6 -14.11 17.09 -5.88
CA ARG A 6 -14.59 18.20 -6.71
C ARG A 6 -16.10 18.38 -6.61
N SER A 7 -16.88 17.29 -6.58
CA SER A 7 -18.33 17.37 -6.42
C SER A 7 -18.72 17.82 -5.01
N LEU A 8 -18.05 17.32 -3.97
CA LEU A 8 -18.30 17.71 -2.57
C LEU A 8 -18.04 19.19 -2.32
N VAL A 9 -16.93 19.72 -2.88
CA VAL A 9 -16.61 21.15 -2.80
C VAL A 9 -17.67 21.99 -3.54
N LYS A 10 -18.13 21.53 -4.71
CA LYS A 10 -19.22 22.21 -5.47
C LYS A 10 -20.54 22.20 -4.71
N SER A 11 -20.83 21.17 -3.92
CA SER A 11 -22.04 21.09 -3.08
C SER A 11 -21.97 21.93 -1.81
N GLY A 12 -20.89 22.67 -1.57
CA GLY A 12 -20.73 23.56 -0.41
C GLY A 12 -20.23 22.87 0.86
N GLN A 13 -19.72 21.64 0.75
CA GLN A 13 -19.09 20.96 1.88
C GLN A 13 -17.68 21.54 2.09
N SER A 14 -17.43 22.08 3.29
CA SER A 14 -16.17 22.74 3.64
C SER A 14 -15.10 21.79 4.20
N GLU A 15 -15.50 20.56 4.57
CA GLU A 15 -14.64 19.61 5.27
C GLU A 15 -14.62 18.26 4.55
N ILE A 16 -13.41 17.74 4.33
CA ILE A 16 -13.15 16.46 3.67
C ILE A 16 -12.27 15.63 4.59
N GLU A 17 -12.69 14.40 4.89
CA GLU A 17 -11.88 13.43 5.61
C GLU A 17 -10.80 12.85 4.68
N VAL A 18 -9.61 13.47 4.69
CA VAL A 18 -8.51 13.16 3.76
C VAL A 18 -7.95 11.76 3.96
N GLU A 19 -7.64 11.39 5.20
CA GLU A 19 -6.95 10.13 5.54
C GLU A 19 -7.72 8.91 5.05
N ARG A 20 -9.02 8.81 5.38
CA ARG A 20 -9.88 7.69 4.99
C ARG A 20 -9.91 7.51 3.47
N GLN A 21 -10.05 8.61 2.73
CA GLN A 21 -10.18 8.55 1.27
C GLN A 21 -8.86 8.23 0.57
N ILE A 22 -7.74 8.74 1.10
CA ILE A 22 -6.41 8.41 0.58
C ILE A 22 -6.06 6.96 0.89
N THR A 23 -6.35 6.46 2.08
CA THR A 23 -6.13 5.04 2.44
C THR A 23 -6.94 4.10 1.55
N ALA A 24 -8.21 4.45 1.28
CA ALA A 24 -9.03 3.70 0.33
C ALA A 24 -8.41 3.68 -1.08
N THR A 25 -8.00 4.85 -1.58
CA THR A 25 -7.40 5.02 -2.92
C THR A 25 -6.05 4.31 -3.04
N ALA A 26 -5.18 4.44 -2.05
CA ALA A 26 -3.89 3.76 -2.01
C ALA A 26 -4.08 2.24 -2.01
N GLY A 27 -5.06 1.74 -1.25
CA GLY A 27 -5.45 0.33 -1.22
C GLY A 27 -5.90 -0.18 -2.60
N GLU A 28 -6.67 0.61 -3.34
CA GLU A 28 -7.08 0.27 -4.72
C GLU A 28 -5.91 0.29 -5.70
N ILE A 29 -5.04 1.30 -5.61
CA ILE A 29 -3.85 1.42 -6.47
C ILE A 29 -2.95 0.21 -6.28
N ILE A 30 -2.63 -0.16 -5.03
CA ILE A 30 -1.76 -1.30 -4.76
C ILE A 30 -2.44 -2.61 -5.14
N ALA A 31 -3.75 -2.74 -4.96
CA ALA A 31 -4.46 -3.96 -5.35
C ALA A 31 -4.42 -4.16 -6.88
N LYS A 32 -4.59 -3.06 -7.63
CA LYS A 32 -4.47 -3.06 -9.09
C LYS A 32 -3.03 -3.33 -9.54
N ALA A 33 -2.04 -2.68 -8.92
CA ALA A 33 -0.63 -2.84 -9.28
C ALA A 33 -0.07 -4.22 -8.90
N SER A 34 -0.48 -4.78 -7.75
CA SER A 34 -0.01 -6.07 -7.27
C SER A 34 -0.71 -7.23 -7.94
N PHE A 35 -2.04 -7.16 -8.06
CA PHE A 35 -2.86 -8.32 -8.43
C PHE A 35 -3.62 -8.14 -9.74
N GLY A 36 -3.58 -6.96 -10.35
CA GLY A 36 -4.42 -6.64 -11.51
C GLY A 36 -5.92 -6.63 -11.22
N ILE A 37 -6.29 -6.57 -9.93
CA ILE A 37 -7.69 -6.56 -9.49
C ILE A 37 -8.20 -5.11 -9.50
N SER A 38 -9.32 -4.86 -10.16
CA SER A 38 -10.05 -3.58 -10.09
C SER A 38 -11.30 -3.71 -9.21
N ASN A 39 -11.79 -2.59 -8.68
CA ASN A 39 -12.99 -2.54 -7.82
C ASN A 39 -14.31 -2.84 -8.59
N CYS A 40 -14.24 -3.15 -9.89
CA CYS A 40 -15.38 -3.55 -10.70
C CYS A 40 -15.45 -5.10 -10.76
N GLY A 41 -16.57 -5.69 -10.32
CA GLY A 41 -16.75 -7.15 -10.24
C GLY A 41 -16.25 -7.77 -8.92
N GLY A 42 -15.91 -9.06 -8.92
CA GLY A 42 -15.46 -9.80 -7.72
C GLY A 42 -14.16 -9.30 -7.05
N GLY A 43 -13.52 -8.26 -7.61
CA GLY A 43 -12.31 -7.66 -7.07
C GLY A 43 -12.48 -6.88 -5.77
N GLY A 44 -13.66 -6.27 -5.55
CA GLY A 44 -13.97 -5.57 -4.31
C GLY A 44 -14.02 -6.51 -3.10
N GLU A 45 -14.48 -7.75 -3.29
CA GLU A 45 -14.52 -8.78 -2.24
C GLU A 45 -13.11 -9.22 -1.84
N ALA A 46 -12.22 -9.46 -2.81
CA ALA A 46 -10.83 -9.81 -2.55
C ALA A 46 -10.10 -8.71 -1.75
N LEU A 47 -10.33 -7.44 -2.12
CA LEU A 47 -9.75 -6.29 -1.43
C LEU A 47 -10.27 -6.15 0.00
N ASN A 48 -11.58 -6.34 0.22
CA ASN A 48 -12.17 -6.31 1.56
C ASN A 48 -11.68 -7.45 2.44
N ASN A 49 -11.53 -8.66 1.89
CA ASN A 49 -10.96 -9.80 2.60
C ASN A 49 -9.48 -9.54 2.97
N LEU A 50 -8.68 -8.98 2.05
CA LEU A 50 -7.30 -8.59 2.33
C LEU A 50 -7.20 -7.58 3.48
N ARG A 51 -8.05 -6.54 3.48
CA ARG A 51 -8.10 -5.55 4.57
C ARG A 51 -8.54 -6.19 5.90
N ALA A 52 -9.54 -7.07 5.87
CA ALA A 52 -9.99 -7.78 7.06
C ALA A 52 -8.89 -8.69 7.64
N LEU A 53 -8.15 -9.39 6.77
CA LEU A 53 -7.00 -10.20 7.17
C LEU A 53 -5.91 -9.33 7.81
N GLN A 54 -5.54 -8.23 7.16
CA GLN A 54 -4.55 -7.28 7.67
C GLN A 54 -4.90 -6.74 9.05
N LEU A 55 -6.12 -6.25 9.24
CA LEU A 55 -6.59 -5.77 10.54
C LEU A 55 -6.56 -6.87 11.60
N THR A 56 -6.91 -8.10 11.23
CA THR A 56 -6.85 -9.24 12.15
C THR A 56 -5.41 -9.56 12.54
N LEU A 57 -4.48 -9.54 11.58
CA LEU A 57 -3.05 -9.81 11.82
C LEU A 57 -2.41 -8.71 12.68
N PHE A 58 -2.66 -7.43 12.40
CA PHE A 58 -2.06 -6.33 13.17
C PHE A 58 -2.66 -6.17 14.56
N LYS A 59 -3.96 -6.42 14.74
CA LYS A 59 -4.57 -6.52 16.08
C LYS A 59 -4.04 -7.72 16.89
N ASN A 60 -3.44 -8.69 16.22
CA ASN A 60 -2.79 -9.86 16.82
C ASN A 60 -1.27 -9.66 17.04
N SER A 61 -0.71 -8.49 16.70
CA SER A 61 0.64 -8.14 17.14
C SER A 61 0.64 -8.07 18.66
N SER A 62 1.07 -9.19 19.24
CA SER A 62 1.29 -9.32 20.67
C SER A 62 2.37 -8.31 21.06
N TYR A 63 2.42 -7.96 22.34
CA TYR A 63 3.52 -7.21 22.95
C TYR A 63 4.86 -7.57 22.27
N VAL A 64 5.48 -6.58 21.64
CA VAL A 64 6.63 -6.72 20.73
C VAL A 64 7.65 -7.71 21.31
N GLY A 65 7.94 -8.81 20.61
CA GLY A 65 9.09 -9.68 20.91
C GLY A 65 8.81 -11.06 21.53
N VAL A 66 7.56 -11.52 21.67
CA VAL A 66 7.29 -12.90 22.16
C VAL A 66 6.77 -13.80 21.02
N PRO A 67 7.59 -14.72 20.47
CA PRO A 67 7.10 -15.69 19.52
C PRO A 67 6.09 -16.65 20.20
N PHE A 68 5.04 -17.05 19.47
CA PHE A 68 3.98 -18.01 19.87
C PHE A 68 2.90 -17.55 20.87
N SER A 69 2.98 -16.34 21.42
CA SER A 69 1.94 -15.80 22.33
C SER A 69 0.55 -15.77 21.69
N SER A 70 0.47 -15.47 20.39
CA SER A 70 -0.79 -15.41 19.64
C SER A 70 -1.46 -16.78 19.45
N LEU A 71 -0.68 -17.88 19.40
CA LEU A 71 -1.21 -19.23 19.22
C LEU A 71 -1.90 -19.74 20.49
N PHE A 72 -1.32 -19.46 21.66
CA PHE A 72 -1.80 -19.95 22.95
C PHE A 72 -2.77 -18.99 23.64
N LEU A 73 -2.60 -17.67 23.51
CA LEU A 73 -3.42 -16.69 24.23
C LEU A 73 -4.71 -16.30 23.47
N TYR A 74 -4.76 -16.45 22.14
CA TYR A 74 -5.89 -15.99 21.32
C TYR A 74 -6.32 -16.99 20.23
N PRO A 75 -6.74 -18.22 20.57
CA PRO A 75 -7.03 -19.28 19.60
C PRO A 75 -8.17 -18.93 18.63
N ALA A 76 -9.23 -18.28 19.12
CA ALA A 76 -10.37 -17.87 18.27
C ALA A 76 -9.96 -16.85 17.19
N ARG A 77 -9.02 -15.95 17.51
CA ARG A 77 -8.54 -14.92 16.57
C ARG A 77 -7.57 -15.50 15.54
N THR A 78 -6.68 -16.39 15.98
CA THR A 78 -5.79 -17.15 15.08
C THR A 78 -6.58 -17.99 14.08
N LEU A 79 -7.69 -18.59 14.53
CA LEU A 79 -8.60 -19.33 13.64
C LEU A 79 -9.31 -18.41 12.62
N ALA A 80 -9.74 -17.22 13.05
CA ALA A 80 -10.35 -16.23 12.16
C ALA A 80 -9.36 -15.77 11.07
N ALA A 81 -8.12 -15.45 11.45
CA ALA A 81 -7.05 -15.11 10.50
C ALA A 81 -6.78 -16.26 9.51
N LYS A 82 -6.71 -17.51 9.99
CA LYS A 82 -6.56 -18.71 9.14
C LYS A 82 -7.68 -18.85 8.12
N ARG A 83 -8.94 -18.63 8.54
CA ARG A 83 -10.10 -18.72 7.64
C ARG A 83 -10.07 -17.64 6.56
N LEU A 84 -9.75 -16.40 6.94
CA LEU A 84 -9.62 -15.29 5.99
C LEU A 84 -8.46 -15.53 5.01
N GLY A 85 -7.30 -15.96 5.51
CA GLY A 85 -6.16 -16.35 4.68
C GLY A 85 -6.52 -17.41 3.65
N ALA A 86 -7.18 -18.49 4.07
CA ALA A 86 -7.60 -19.55 3.16
C ALA A 86 -8.60 -19.10 2.09
N GLN A 87 -9.49 -18.15 2.39
CA GLN A 87 -10.40 -17.57 1.38
C GLN A 87 -9.64 -16.75 0.34
N ILE A 88 -8.71 -15.91 0.81
CA ILE A 88 -7.85 -15.09 -0.04
C ILE A 88 -6.97 -15.97 -0.94
N ASP A 89 -6.38 -17.03 -0.39
CA ASP A 89 -5.56 -17.98 -1.14
C ASP A 89 -6.34 -18.66 -2.26
N ARG A 90 -7.58 -19.08 -1.97
CA ARG A 90 -8.45 -19.67 -2.99
C ARG A 90 -8.75 -18.69 -4.12
N LEU A 91 -9.05 -17.43 -3.79
CA LEU A 91 -9.30 -16.39 -4.79
C LEU A 91 -8.04 -16.17 -5.65
N PHE A 92 -6.87 -15.98 -5.03
CA PHE A 92 -5.65 -15.73 -5.79
C PHE A 92 -5.16 -16.93 -6.59
N LEU A 93 -5.24 -18.15 -6.06
CA LEU A 93 -4.89 -19.36 -6.81
C LEU A 93 -5.82 -19.57 -8.01
N SER A 94 -7.09 -19.19 -7.91
CA SER A 94 -8.01 -19.20 -9.08
C SER A 94 -7.61 -18.16 -10.13
N ILE A 95 -7.17 -16.96 -9.73
CA ILE A 95 -6.63 -15.96 -10.64
C ILE A 95 -5.35 -16.45 -11.32
N ILE A 96 -4.41 -17.03 -10.57
CA ILE A 96 -3.14 -17.57 -11.10
C ILE A 96 -3.41 -18.68 -12.10
N SER A 97 -4.28 -19.64 -11.76
CA SER A 97 -4.61 -20.75 -12.67
C SER A 97 -5.28 -20.26 -13.95
N ASN A 98 -6.24 -19.34 -13.86
CA ASN A 98 -6.86 -18.72 -15.04
C ASN A 98 -5.83 -18.01 -15.94
N ARG A 99 -4.87 -17.29 -15.35
CA ARG A 99 -3.81 -16.61 -16.10
C ARG A 99 -2.84 -17.59 -16.78
N LYS A 100 -2.51 -18.71 -16.14
CA LYS A 100 -1.69 -19.78 -16.75
C LYS A 100 -2.41 -20.44 -17.93
N MET A 101 -3.71 -20.66 -17.82
CA MET A 101 -4.52 -21.29 -18.88
C MET A 101 -4.77 -20.37 -20.08
N SER A 102 -4.91 -19.07 -19.85
CA SER A 102 -5.12 -18.07 -20.93
C SER A 102 -3.87 -17.75 -21.75
N GLY A 103 -2.71 -18.32 -21.41
CA GLY A 103 -1.44 -18.07 -22.09
C GLY A 103 -0.79 -16.73 -21.73
N SER A 104 0.54 -16.71 -21.72
CA SER A 104 1.42 -15.57 -21.35
C SER A 104 1.31 -14.34 -22.29
N GLY A 105 0.37 -14.34 -23.24
CA GLY A 105 0.15 -13.25 -24.21
C GLY A 105 -0.82 -12.16 -23.77
N SER A 106 -1.35 -12.25 -22.55
CA SER A 106 -2.22 -11.22 -21.98
C SER A 106 -1.35 -10.09 -21.42
N GLY A 107 -1.56 -8.86 -21.89
CA GLY A 107 -0.79 -7.66 -21.54
C GLY A 107 -0.94 -7.19 -20.08
N TYR A 108 -0.86 -8.11 -19.11
CA TYR A 108 -0.86 -7.82 -17.69
C TYR A 108 0.54 -7.34 -17.27
N SER A 109 0.61 -6.09 -16.80
CA SER A 109 1.85 -5.46 -16.29
C SER A 109 1.86 -5.38 -14.75
N ASP A 110 1.17 -6.29 -14.07
CA ASP A 110 1.06 -6.33 -12.60
C ASP A 110 2.12 -7.23 -11.96
N LEU A 111 2.38 -7.02 -10.65
CA LEU A 111 3.39 -7.79 -9.90
C LEU A 111 3.14 -9.30 -9.96
N LEU A 112 1.89 -9.72 -9.80
CA LEU A 112 1.49 -11.12 -9.86
C LEU A 112 1.92 -11.77 -11.19
N SER A 113 1.71 -11.08 -12.31
CA SER A 113 2.12 -11.57 -13.64
C SER A 113 3.64 -11.66 -13.78
N ARG A 114 4.37 -10.68 -13.22
CA ARG A 114 5.84 -10.70 -13.20
C ARG A 114 6.39 -11.85 -12.36
N LEU A 115 5.78 -12.15 -11.21
CA LEU A 115 6.19 -13.25 -10.34
C LEU A 115 5.85 -14.63 -10.92
N ILE A 116 4.71 -14.76 -11.62
CA ILE A 116 4.36 -16.00 -12.34
C ILE A 116 5.37 -16.29 -13.46
N GLY A 117 5.87 -15.25 -14.14
CA GLY A 117 6.80 -15.36 -15.26
C GLY A 117 8.28 -15.35 -14.87
N SER A 118 8.62 -15.15 -13.59
CA SER A 118 10.01 -15.09 -13.14
C SER A 118 10.56 -16.47 -12.78
N GLU A 119 11.70 -16.83 -13.36
CA GLU A 119 12.59 -17.88 -12.83
C GLU A 119 13.62 -17.22 -11.92
N TYR A 120 13.82 -17.73 -10.71
CA TYR A 120 14.83 -17.20 -9.79
C TYR A 120 16.24 -17.54 -10.28
N THR A 121 17.22 -16.68 -9.98
CA THR A 121 18.64 -16.95 -10.27
C THR A 121 19.12 -18.14 -9.45
N GLY A 122 18.95 -19.35 -10.00
CA GLY A 122 19.08 -20.62 -9.28
C GLY A 122 18.27 -21.77 -9.89
N GLY A 123 17.30 -21.45 -10.76
CA GLY A 123 16.57 -22.45 -11.56
C GLY A 123 15.21 -22.89 -10.99
N GLU A 124 14.83 -22.44 -9.80
CA GLU A 124 13.52 -22.72 -9.22
C GLU A 124 12.58 -21.52 -9.38
N ALA A 125 11.41 -21.74 -9.98
CA ALA A 125 10.33 -20.77 -10.01
C ALA A 125 9.58 -20.79 -8.66
N LEU A 126 9.03 -19.64 -8.25
CA LEU A 126 8.20 -19.57 -7.05
C LEU A 126 6.97 -20.48 -7.20
N SER A 127 6.64 -21.21 -6.13
CA SER A 127 5.38 -21.94 -6.07
C SER A 127 4.20 -20.96 -6.13
N PRO A 128 3.03 -21.38 -6.63
CA PRO A 128 1.85 -20.51 -6.66
C PRO A 128 1.47 -19.93 -5.30
N ARG A 129 1.79 -20.61 -4.19
CA ARG A 129 1.54 -20.10 -2.84
C ARG A 129 2.51 -18.99 -2.46
N GLU A 130 3.80 -19.19 -2.71
CA GLU A 130 4.82 -18.16 -2.45
C GLU A 130 4.56 -16.89 -3.25
N VAL A 131 4.14 -17.01 -4.52
CA VAL A 131 3.73 -15.86 -5.33
C VAL A 131 2.58 -15.08 -4.67
N VAL A 132 1.59 -15.77 -4.12
CA VAL A 132 0.48 -15.13 -3.42
C VAL A 132 0.94 -14.45 -2.14
N ASP A 133 1.82 -15.09 -1.37
CA ASP A 133 2.33 -14.56 -0.11
C ASP A 133 3.21 -13.31 -0.32
N GLU A 134 4.02 -13.27 -1.38
CA GLU A 134 4.78 -12.08 -1.77
C GLU A 134 3.87 -10.92 -2.17
N CYS A 135 2.79 -11.20 -2.92
CA CYS A 135 1.84 -10.14 -3.28
C CYS A 135 1.04 -9.63 -2.06
N LYS A 136 0.68 -10.49 -1.10
CA LYS A 136 0.06 -10.07 0.18
C LYS A 136 1.00 -9.19 0.99
N THR A 137 2.27 -9.60 1.08
CA THR A 137 3.35 -8.84 1.73
C THR A 137 3.41 -7.41 1.18
N PHE A 138 3.46 -7.27 -0.14
CA PHE A 138 3.48 -5.97 -0.79
C PHE A 138 2.22 -5.15 -0.46
N PHE A 139 1.03 -5.79 -0.51
CA PHE A 139 -0.23 -5.15 -0.16
C PHE A 139 -0.26 -4.63 1.29
N PHE A 140 0.09 -5.47 2.27
CA PHE A 140 0.06 -5.11 3.69
C PHE A 140 1.03 -3.99 4.04
N GLY A 141 2.18 -3.94 3.36
CA GLY A 141 3.18 -2.91 3.63
C GLY A 141 2.99 -1.59 2.93
N GLY A 142 2.50 -1.61 1.70
CA GLY A 142 2.61 -0.43 0.84
C GLY A 142 1.54 0.62 1.09
N HIS A 143 0.26 0.25 1.25
CA HIS A 143 -0.81 1.24 1.11
C HIS A 143 -1.07 2.07 2.37
N GLU A 144 -1.05 1.49 3.57
CA GLU A 144 -1.29 2.26 4.80
C GLU A 144 -0.14 3.24 5.07
N THR A 145 1.11 2.79 4.90
CA THR A 145 2.30 3.64 5.08
C THR A 145 2.33 4.78 4.07
N THR A 146 2.06 4.50 2.79
CA THR A 146 1.97 5.52 1.74
C THR A 146 0.81 6.48 1.97
N ALA A 147 -0.36 5.98 2.37
CA ALA A 147 -1.53 6.83 2.64
C ALA A 147 -1.28 7.78 3.81
N LEU A 148 -0.63 7.29 4.87
CA LEU A 148 -0.22 8.11 5.99
C LEU A 148 0.78 9.20 5.55
N ALA A 149 1.79 8.83 4.76
CA ALA A 149 2.78 9.77 4.23
C ALA A 149 2.13 10.89 3.40
N ILE A 150 1.22 10.54 2.49
CA ILE A 150 0.50 11.52 1.65
C ILE A 150 -0.40 12.39 2.53
N SER A 151 -1.12 11.82 3.50
CA SER A 151 -1.99 12.58 4.40
C SER A 151 -1.20 13.64 5.18
N TRP A 152 -0.04 13.28 5.73
CA TRP A 152 0.87 14.23 6.37
C TRP A 152 1.44 15.26 5.39
N THR A 153 1.80 14.84 4.18
CA THR A 153 2.29 15.76 3.15
C THR A 153 1.24 16.82 2.82
N LEU A 154 -0.02 16.41 2.66
CA LEU A 154 -1.14 17.34 2.41
C LEU A 154 -1.37 18.28 3.58
N LEU A 155 -1.27 17.79 4.82
CA LEU A 155 -1.37 18.63 6.02
C LEU A 155 -0.26 19.69 6.08
N LEU A 156 1.00 19.29 5.84
CA LEU A 156 2.14 20.21 5.82
C LEU A 156 2.03 21.25 4.70
N LEU A 157 1.53 20.84 3.53
CA LEU A 157 1.26 21.77 2.43
C LEU A 157 0.12 22.72 2.78
N ALA A 158 -0.95 22.26 3.44
CA ALA A 158 -2.06 23.11 3.83
C ALA A 158 -1.64 24.23 4.80
N THR A 159 -0.62 24.00 5.63
CA THR A 159 -0.09 24.99 6.58
C THR A 159 1.08 25.82 6.03
N SER A 160 1.56 25.52 4.81
CA SER A 160 2.73 26.17 4.21
C SER A 160 2.43 26.73 2.80
N PRO A 161 1.76 27.90 2.70
CA PRO A 161 1.36 28.48 1.40
C PRO A 161 2.52 28.74 0.44
N ASP A 162 3.68 29.14 0.96
CA ASP A 162 4.87 29.39 0.13
C ASP A 162 5.35 28.13 -0.60
N TRP A 163 5.29 26.98 0.08
CA TRP A 163 5.66 25.69 -0.53
C TRP A 163 4.64 25.24 -1.56
N GLN A 164 3.35 25.45 -1.30
CA GLN A 164 2.31 25.18 -2.30
C GLN A 164 2.55 26.02 -3.56
N ARG A 165 2.93 27.29 -3.43
CA ARG A 165 3.22 28.16 -4.56
C ARG A 165 4.41 27.64 -5.37
N ILE A 166 5.54 27.36 -4.70
CA ILE A 166 6.75 26.83 -5.35
C ILE A 166 6.48 25.53 -6.09
N LEU A 167 5.76 24.59 -5.46
CA LEU A 167 5.40 23.30 -6.08
C LEU A 167 4.47 23.47 -7.28
N ARG A 168 3.48 24.37 -7.20
CA ARG A 168 2.59 24.65 -8.34
C ARG A 168 3.33 25.28 -9.50
N GLU A 169 4.24 26.21 -9.23
CA GLU A 169 5.11 26.80 -10.25
C GLU A 169 6.01 25.74 -10.91
N GLU A 170 6.60 24.84 -10.10
CA GLU A 170 7.38 23.72 -10.61
C GLU A 170 6.57 22.79 -11.51
N ILE A 171 5.41 22.34 -11.04
CA ILE A 171 4.54 21.44 -11.83
C ILE A 171 4.17 22.12 -13.15
N LYS A 172 3.86 23.43 -13.14
CA LYS A 172 3.54 24.17 -14.36
C LYS A 172 4.73 24.28 -15.31
N GLU A 173 5.95 24.43 -14.81
CA GLU A 173 7.16 24.50 -15.64
C GLU A 173 7.54 23.14 -16.24
N VAL A 174 7.43 22.06 -15.47
CA VAL A 174 7.88 20.72 -15.88
C VAL A 174 6.80 19.98 -16.68
N VAL A 175 5.56 19.99 -16.19
CA VAL A 175 4.44 19.23 -16.77
C VAL A 175 3.64 20.10 -17.75
N GLY A 176 3.41 21.36 -17.40
CA GLY A 176 2.55 22.25 -18.18
C GLY A 176 1.11 21.71 -18.25
N ASP A 177 0.53 21.70 -19.45
CA ASP A 177 -0.81 21.17 -19.73
C ASP A 177 -0.80 19.71 -20.23
N LYS A 178 0.33 19.01 -20.11
CA LYS A 178 0.49 17.62 -20.56
C LYS A 178 0.04 16.64 -19.48
N ASP A 179 -0.26 15.41 -19.91
CA ASP A 179 -0.40 14.30 -18.98
C ASP A 179 0.94 14.00 -18.28
N ILE A 180 0.86 13.65 -17.00
CA ILE A 180 2.03 13.30 -16.19
C ILE A 180 2.61 11.97 -16.70
N ASP A 181 3.89 12.01 -17.09
CA ASP A 181 4.67 10.82 -17.43
C ASP A 181 5.73 10.51 -16.35
N PHE A 182 6.10 9.24 -16.23
CA PHE A 182 7.09 8.80 -15.24
C PHE A 182 8.45 9.49 -15.41
N SER A 183 8.87 9.79 -16.65
CA SER A 183 10.15 10.47 -16.90
C SER A 183 10.19 11.88 -16.30
N MET A 184 9.04 12.55 -16.20
CA MET A 184 8.92 13.92 -15.68
C MET A 184 9.19 14.02 -14.18
N LEU A 185 8.96 12.93 -13.42
CA LEU A 185 9.17 12.91 -11.97
C LEU A 185 10.62 13.26 -11.59
N SER A 186 11.58 12.83 -12.41
CA SER A 186 13.01 13.14 -12.21
C SER A 186 13.35 14.64 -12.31
N SER A 187 12.45 15.43 -12.90
CA SER A 187 12.62 16.87 -13.10
C SER A 187 11.96 17.73 -12.02
N LEU A 188 11.18 17.13 -11.11
CA LEU A 188 10.60 17.80 -9.94
C LEU A 188 11.63 17.83 -8.79
N LYS A 189 12.37 18.94 -8.64
CA LYS A 189 13.52 19.10 -7.73
C LYS A 189 13.45 20.32 -6.80
N LYS A 190 12.53 21.26 -7.01
CA LYS A 190 12.55 22.60 -6.36
C LYS A 190 12.28 22.54 -4.87
N VAL A 191 11.62 21.51 -4.36
CA VAL A 191 11.45 21.32 -2.90
C VAL A 191 12.31 20.15 -2.42
N PRO A 192 13.57 20.40 -2.02
CA PRO A 192 14.41 19.37 -1.44
C PRO A 192 13.89 18.98 -0.05
N PHE A 193 14.14 17.74 0.37
CA PHE A 193 13.79 17.22 1.69
C PHE A 193 14.35 18.10 2.84
N SER A 194 15.48 18.77 2.61
CA SER A 194 16.11 19.72 3.55
C SER A 194 15.27 20.96 3.86
N SER A 195 14.31 21.31 3.02
CA SER A 195 13.36 22.39 3.31
C SER A 195 12.41 22.00 4.45
N PHE A 196 12.14 20.69 4.64
CA PHE A 196 11.27 20.18 5.70
C PHE A 196 11.96 20.13 7.06
N SER A 197 13.29 19.99 7.12
CA SER A 197 14.04 19.96 8.39
C SER A 197 14.13 21.32 9.09
N ASN A 198 13.84 22.41 8.39
CA ASN A 198 13.79 23.77 8.95
C ASN A 198 12.43 24.14 9.57
N LEU A 199 11.45 23.22 9.55
CA LEU A 199 10.22 23.39 10.32
C LEU A 199 10.55 23.32 11.80
N ASN A 200 10.67 24.49 12.43
CA ASN A 200 10.88 24.70 13.86
C ASN A 200 9.61 24.36 14.69
N GLN A 201 8.90 23.29 14.30
CA GLN A 201 7.66 22.84 14.89
C GLN A 201 7.96 21.61 15.78
N PRO A 202 7.58 21.60 17.06
CA PRO A 202 7.87 20.48 17.97
C PRO A 202 7.40 19.10 17.46
N TRP A 203 6.37 19.12 16.62
CA TRP A 203 5.69 17.93 16.10
C TRP A 203 6.42 17.25 14.94
N THR A 204 7.22 17.96 14.13
CA THR A 204 7.89 17.37 12.95
C THR A 204 8.91 16.33 13.36
N ASN A 205 9.71 16.59 14.40
CA ASN A 205 10.70 15.64 14.89
C ASN A 205 10.03 14.42 15.57
N ALA A 206 8.99 14.62 16.38
CA ALA A 206 8.26 13.53 17.02
C ALA A 206 7.52 12.64 16.00
N CYS A 207 6.98 13.23 14.94
CA CYS A 207 6.24 12.51 13.89
C CYS A 207 7.18 11.84 12.87
N ILE A 208 8.32 12.44 12.52
CA ILE A 208 9.36 11.76 11.74
C ILE A 208 9.93 10.58 12.55
N LEU A 209 10.11 10.73 13.87
CA LEU A 209 10.45 9.62 14.74
C LEU A 209 9.36 8.56 14.78
N HIS A 210 8.07 8.93 14.82
CA HIS A 210 6.97 7.94 14.78
C HIS A 210 6.86 7.25 13.42
N TYR A 211 7.08 7.97 12.31
CA TYR A 211 7.07 7.45 10.94
C TYR A 211 8.30 6.56 10.68
N LEU A 212 9.48 6.96 11.14
CA LEU A 212 10.69 6.13 11.15
C LEU A 212 10.54 4.95 12.09
N LEU A 213 9.86 5.08 13.23
CA LEU A 213 9.58 3.97 14.13
C LEU A 213 8.60 2.99 13.47
N HIS A 214 7.58 3.47 12.75
CA HIS A 214 6.66 2.62 11.99
C HIS A 214 7.38 1.93 10.81
N ILE A 215 8.26 2.64 10.09
CA ILE A 215 9.06 2.06 8.99
C ILE A 215 10.13 1.10 9.53
N LEU A 216 10.78 1.41 10.65
CA LEU A 216 11.75 0.54 11.31
C LEU A 216 11.05 -0.67 11.90
N LEU A 217 9.89 -0.51 12.56
CA LEU A 217 9.03 -1.62 12.98
C LEU A 217 8.61 -2.43 11.76
N PHE A 218 8.24 -1.82 10.65
CA PHE A 218 7.87 -2.52 9.43
C PHE A 218 9.05 -3.30 8.84
N SER A 219 10.25 -2.71 8.83
CA SER A 219 11.49 -3.34 8.35
C SER A 219 11.96 -4.47 9.28
N PHE A 220 11.73 -4.34 10.59
CA PHE A 220 12.04 -5.36 11.60
C PHE A 220 10.98 -6.48 11.68
N LEU A 221 9.73 -6.16 11.34
CA LEU A 221 8.62 -7.12 11.24
C LEU A 221 8.70 -7.94 9.94
N PHE A 222 9.33 -7.42 8.88
CA PHE A 222 9.42 -8.07 7.57
C PHE A 222 10.75 -8.79 7.26
N GLU A 223 11.64 -8.97 8.24
CA GLU A 223 12.53 -10.14 8.19
C GLU A 223 11.66 -11.41 8.28
N PRO A 224 11.88 -12.36 7.36
CA PRO A 224 10.84 -12.87 6.47
C PRO A 224 9.63 -13.40 7.24
N PHE A 225 8.47 -12.75 7.04
CA PHE A 225 7.15 -13.30 7.40
C PHE A 225 6.96 -14.73 6.87
N SER A 226 7.66 -15.11 5.78
CA SER A 226 7.77 -16.46 5.23
C SER A 226 8.27 -17.51 6.24
N LYS A 227 9.12 -17.17 7.22
CA LYS A 227 9.62 -18.14 8.23
C LYS A 227 8.76 -18.23 9.49
N ILE A 228 8.04 -17.18 9.85
CA ILE A 228 7.27 -17.12 11.11
C ILE A 228 5.87 -17.71 10.92
N TYR A 229 5.31 -17.59 9.72
CA TYR A 229 3.99 -18.11 9.39
C TYR A 229 4.10 -19.11 8.23
N HIS A 230 4.65 -20.29 8.50
CA HIS A 230 4.33 -21.46 7.69
C HIS A 230 2.83 -21.73 7.84
N PHE A 231 2.02 -21.19 6.92
CA PHE A 231 0.64 -21.60 6.68
C PHE A 231 0.59 -22.83 5.77
#